data_AF-A0A0P0YW21-F1
#
_entry.id   AF-A0A0P0YW21-F1
#
_cell.length_a   1.000
_cell.length_b   1.000
_cell.length_c   1.000
_cell.angle_alpha   90.00
_cell.angle_beta   90.00
_cell.angle_gamma   90.00
#
_symmetry.space_group_name_H-M   'P 1'
#
loop_
_entity.id
_entity.type
_entity.pdbx_description
1 polymer ?
#
loop_
_entity_poly.entity_id
_entity_poly.type
_entity_poly.pdbx_seq_one_letter_code
_entity_poly.pdbx_strand_id
1 'polypeptide(L)'
;MALVDETATYLDGEGRRDSEKLNRSGATLYAAESMRLTTRLMHLASWLLLQRAAIQGEMSAEQVAAEKAKVRLDGTSAAQDSANFAELPEPFLHLVRRTDRLEDRVRQLDAGLTGHAQQREAPRNAVAEQINLLKTAFSF
;
A
#
# COMPACT_ATOMS: atom_id res chain seq x y z
N MET A 1 -8.16 -7.37 5.91
CA MET A 1 -8.80 -6.64 7.03
C MET A 1 -8.44 -7.19 8.40
N ALA A 2 -8.36 -8.51 8.60
CA ALA A 2 -8.02 -9.12 9.90
C ALA A 2 -6.75 -8.56 10.58
N LEU A 3 -5.69 -8.22 9.84
CA LEU A 3 -4.45 -7.66 10.41
C LEU A 3 -4.66 -6.30 11.10
N VAL A 4 -5.58 -5.49 10.60
CA VAL A 4 -5.92 -4.19 11.20
C VAL A 4 -6.60 -4.40 12.55
N ASP A 5 -7.56 -5.31 12.58
CA ASP A 5 -8.34 -5.68 13.78
C ASP A 5 -7.47 -6.32 14.86
N GLU A 6 -6.59 -7.24 14.45
CA GLU A 6 -5.59 -7.87 15.32
C GLU A 6 -4.63 -6.84 15.93
N THR A 7 -4.18 -5.87 15.12
CA THR A 7 -3.30 -4.79 15.61
C THR A 7 -4.03 -3.88 16.58
N ALA A 8 -5.27 -3.50 16.29
CA ALA A 8 -6.09 -2.69 17.21
C ALA A 8 -6.30 -3.41 18.55
N THR A 9 -6.70 -4.69 18.51
CA THR A 9 -6.89 -5.53 19.69
C THR A 9 -5.62 -5.62 20.54
N TYR A 10 -4.46 -5.82 19.90
CA TYR A 10 -3.19 -5.87 20.60
C TYR A 10 -2.84 -4.53 21.24
N LEU A 11 -2.92 -3.41 20.50
CA LEU A 11 -2.54 -2.09 20.99
C LEU A 11 -3.43 -1.61 22.15
N ASP A 12 -4.72 -1.94 22.13
CA ASP A 12 -5.67 -1.57 23.18
C ASP A 12 -5.58 -2.47 24.43
N GLY A 13 -5.06 -3.69 24.27
CA GLY A 13 -4.93 -4.69 25.32
C GLY A 13 -3.49 -4.93 25.77
N GLU A 14 -2.92 -6.05 25.32
CA GLU A 14 -1.61 -6.55 25.76
C GLU A 14 -0.46 -5.58 25.45
N GLY A 15 -0.53 -4.88 24.32
CA GLY A 15 0.47 -3.91 23.91
C GLY A 15 0.67 -2.76 24.89
N ARG A 16 -0.38 -2.36 25.63
CA ARG A 16 -0.24 -1.37 26.71
C ARG A 16 0.61 -1.93 27.85
N ARG A 17 0.33 -3.17 28.28
CA ARG A 17 1.06 -3.86 29.35
C ARG A 17 2.51 -4.14 28.98
N ASP A 18 2.77 -4.42 27.69
CA ASP A 18 4.12 -4.65 27.21
C ASP A 18 4.92 -3.34 27.09
N SER A 19 4.27 -2.24 26.74
CA SER A 19 4.91 -0.92 26.72
C SER A 19 5.32 -0.43 28.12
N GLU A 20 4.55 -0.78 29.15
CA GLU A 20 4.85 -0.45 30.56
C GLU A 20 6.11 -1.15 31.09
N LYS A 21 6.49 -2.30 30.50
CA LYS A 21 7.70 -3.05 30.90
C LYS A 21 8.98 -2.50 30.27
N LEU A 22 8.87 -1.62 29.28
CA LEU A 22 10.01 -1.07 28.56
C LEU A 22 10.70 0.04 29.37
N ASN A 23 12.00 0.21 29.13
CA ASN A 23 12.70 1.41 29.59
C ASN A 23 12.14 2.67 28.88
N ARG A 24 12.45 3.87 29.39
CA ARG A 24 11.91 5.12 28.85
C ARG A 24 12.16 5.29 27.35
N SER A 25 13.35 4.93 26.86
CA SER A 25 13.70 4.98 25.44
C SER A 25 12.90 3.98 24.60
N GLY A 26 12.71 2.76 25.08
CA GLY A 26 11.93 1.71 24.44
C GLY A 26 10.44 2.06 24.39
N ALA A 27 9.90 2.65 25.46
CA ALA A 27 8.51 3.13 25.48
C ALA A 27 8.28 4.25 24.46
N THR A 28 9.21 5.21 24.32
CA THR A 28 9.11 6.26 23.29
C THR A 28 9.21 5.69 21.87
N LEU A 29 10.08 4.70 21.66
CA LEU A 29 10.21 4.03 20.37
C LEU A 29 8.96 3.23 20.04
N TYR A 30 8.42 2.47 20.99
CA TYR A 30 7.17 1.73 20.85
C TYR A 30 6.01 2.65 20.48
N ALA A 31 5.87 3.79 21.16
CA ALA A 31 4.82 4.76 20.84
C ALA A 31 4.96 5.29 19.40
N ALA A 32 6.17 5.69 18.99
CA ALA A 32 6.42 6.17 17.63
C ALA A 32 6.15 5.09 16.56
N GLU A 33 6.63 3.86 16.78
CA GLU A 33 6.47 2.77 15.81
C GLU A 33 5.03 2.26 15.78
N SER A 34 4.29 2.29 16.90
CA SER A 34 2.88 1.90 16.93
C SER A 34 2.01 2.86 16.10
N MET A 35 2.24 4.17 16.20
CA MET A 35 1.56 5.16 15.34
C MET A 35 1.93 4.98 13.87
N ARG A 36 3.20 4.64 13.59
CA ARG A 36 3.67 4.38 12.24
C ARG A 36 3.07 3.10 11.65
N LEU A 37 2.90 2.06 12.48
CA LEU A 37 2.24 0.81 12.13
C LEU A 37 0.76 1.06 11.78
N THR A 38 0.03 1.77 12.64
CA THR A 38 -1.41 2.05 12.40
C THR A 38 -1.62 2.94 11.16
N THR A 39 -0.76 3.94 10.96
CA THR A 39 -0.81 4.79 9.76
C THR A 39 -0.56 3.97 8.48
N ARG A 40 0.42 3.07 8.50
CA ARG A 40 0.69 2.14 7.38
C ARG A 40 -0.51 1.23 7.11
N LEU A 41 -1.07 0.62 8.14
CA LEU A 41 -2.25 -0.24 8.03
C LEU A 41 -3.46 0.52 7.47
N MET A 42 -3.65 1.78 7.86
CA MET A 42 -4.72 2.63 7.32
C MET A 42 -4.52 2.91 5.83
N HIS A 43 -3.31 3.25 5.39
CA HIS A 43 -3.01 3.46 3.98
C HIS A 43 -3.24 2.18 3.16
N LEU A 44 -2.82 1.02 3.67
CA LEU A 44 -3.07 -0.28 3.02
C LEU A 44 -4.56 -0.61 2.95
N ALA A 45 -5.31 -0.36 4.02
CA ALA A 45 -6.76 -0.59 4.05
C ALA A 45 -7.49 0.30 3.03
N SER A 46 -7.14 1.59 2.97
CA SER A 46 -7.68 2.53 1.99
C SER A 46 -7.40 2.07 0.56
N TRP A 47 -6.16 1.68 0.26
CA TRP A 47 -5.79 1.15 -1.06
C TRP A 47 -6.60 -0.10 -1.43
N LEU A 48 -6.78 -1.04 -0.49
CA LEU A 48 -7.54 -2.28 -0.73
C LEU A 48 -9.04 -2.01 -0.96
N LEU A 49 -9.62 -1.05 -0.24
CA LEU A 49 -11.01 -0.64 -0.43
C LEU A 49 -11.21 0.01 -1.79
N LEU A 50 -10.30 0.88 -2.20
CA LEU A 50 -10.32 1.49 -3.53
C LEU A 50 -10.20 0.44 -4.64
N GLN A 51 -9.32 -0.54 -4.47
CA GLN A 51 -9.20 -1.66 -5.41
C GLN A 51 -10.49 -2.49 -5.47
N ARG A 52 -11.16 -2.70 -4.34
CA ARG A 52 -12.45 -3.39 -4.30
C ARG A 52 -13.53 -2.61 -5.07
N ALA A 53 -13.65 -1.30 -4.86
CA ALA A 53 -14.59 -0.45 -5.58
C ALA A 53 -14.34 -0.48 -7.11
N ALA A 54 -13.07 -0.49 -7.52
CA ALA A 54 -12.67 -0.65 -8.92
C ALA A 54 -13.17 -1.98 -9.52
N ILE A 55 -13.01 -3.09 -8.79
CA ILE A 55 -13.46 -4.43 -9.22
C ILE A 55 -14.98 -4.50 -9.31
N GLN A 56 -15.71 -3.81 -8.43
CA GLN A 56 -17.17 -3.73 -8.45
C GLN A 56 -17.72 -2.82 -9.57
N GLY A 57 -16.85 -2.10 -10.30
CA GLY A 57 -17.24 -1.17 -11.35
C GLY A 57 -17.82 0.15 -10.83
N GLU A 58 -17.64 0.45 -9.53
CA GLU A 58 -18.15 1.67 -8.89
C GLU A 58 -17.28 2.90 -9.20
N MET A 59 -16.06 2.70 -9.71
CA MET A 59 -15.11 3.76 -10.08
C MET A 59 -14.40 3.44 -11.40
N SER A 60 -14.07 4.48 -12.18
CA SER A 60 -13.25 4.31 -13.39
C SER A 60 -11.79 4.02 -13.04
N ALA A 61 -11.06 3.37 -13.94
CA ALA A 61 -9.63 3.08 -13.75
C ALA A 61 -8.79 4.35 -13.53
N GLU A 62 -9.17 5.46 -14.16
CA GLU A 62 -8.51 6.76 -14.03
C GLU A 62 -8.74 7.38 -12.65
N GLN A 63 -9.96 7.31 -12.11
CA GLN A 63 -10.29 7.76 -10.76
C GLN A 63 -9.53 6.96 -9.71
N VAL A 64 -9.45 5.64 -9.91
CA VAL A 64 -8.70 4.74 -9.02
C VAL A 64 -7.21 5.08 -9.05
N ALA A 65 -6.62 5.33 -10.23
CA ALA A 65 -5.22 5.73 -10.33
C ALA A 65 -4.95 7.08 -9.62
N ALA A 66 -5.83 8.07 -9.78
CA ALA A 66 -5.72 9.37 -9.14
C ALA A 66 -5.82 9.29 -7.60
N GLU A 67 -6.74 8.47 -7.07
CA GLU A 67 -6.86 8.25 -5.63
C GLU A 67 -5.70 7.42 -5.07
N LYS A 68 -5.22 6.40 -5.79
CA LYS A 68 -4.03 5.62 -5.40
C LYS A 68 -2.78 6.48 -5.31
N ALA A 69 -2.57 7.43 -6.23
CA ALA A 69 -1.42 8.33 -6.22
C ALA A 69 -1.35 9.23 -4.97
N LYS A 70 -2.48 9.46 -4.29
CA LYS A 70 -2.52 10.20 -3.02
C LYS A 70 -2.08 9.33 -1.83
N VAL A 71 -2.16 8.00 -1.96
CA VAL A 71 -1.76 7.06 -0.91
C VAL A 71 -0.26 6.78 -1.02
N ARG A 72 0.53 7.43 -0.17
CA ARG A 72 1.98 7.17 -0.08
C ARG A 72 2.25 5.87 0.67
N LEU A 73 2.74 4.87 -0.04
CA LEU A 73 3.25 3.60 0.49
C LEU A 73 4.76 3.66 0.82
N ASP A 74 5.36 4.86 0.89
CA ASP A 74 6.77 5.02 1.23
C ASP A 74 6.94 5.00 2.76
N GLY A 75 6.99 3.79 3.31
CA GLY A 75 7.19 3.53 4.72
C GLY A 75 8.60 3.00 5.03
N THR A 76 9.68 3.61 4.53
CA THR A 76 11.04 3.04 4.71
C THR A 76 11.51 3.07 6.18
N SER A 77 11.73 1.84 6.70
CA SER A 77 12.63 1.27 7.71
C SER A 77 13.53 2.08 8.66
N ALA A 78 13.56 3.41 8.69
CA ALA A 78 14.55 4.14 9.49
C ALA A 78 14.50 3.84 11.02
N ALA A 79 13.37 3.35 11.53
CA ALA A 79 13.23 2.93 12.93
C ALA A 79 13.80 1.53 13.24
N GLN A 80 13.90 0.65 12.24
CA GLN A 80 14.35 -0.74 12.40
C GLN A 80 15.85 -0.85 12.69
N ASP A 81 16.63 0.17 12.33
CA ASP A 81 18.09 0.22 12.54
C ASP A 81 18.50 0.73 13.93
N SER A 82 17.54 1.08 14.79
CA SER A 82 17.84 1.52 16.15
C SER A 82 18.15 0.33 17.07
N ALA A 83 19.18 0.44 17.92
CA ALA A 83 19.56 -0.63 18.86
C ALA A 83 18.41 -1.06 19.79
N ASN A 84 17.51 -0.13 20.10
CA ASN A 84 16.34 -0.36 20.95
C ASN A 84 15.18 -1.04 20.20
N PHE A 85 15.25 -1.19 18.88
CA PHE A 85 14.21 -1.87 18.10
C PHE A 85 14.14 -3.36 18.41
N ALA A 86 15.29 -3.99 18.67
CA ALA A 86 15.38 -5.39 19.08
C ALA A 86 14.86 -5.63 20.51
N GLU A 87 14.72 -4.58 21.33
CA GLU A 87 14.16 -4.64 22.68
C GLU A 87 12.63 -4.56 22.70
N LEU A 88 11.99 -4.30 21.55
CA LEU A 88 10.54 -4.22 21.46
C LEU A 88 9.88 -5.60 21.69
N PRO A 89 8.63 -5.63 22.17
CA PRO A 89 7.92 -6.88 22.42
C PRO A 89 7.78 -7.72 21.14
N GLU A 90 8.09 -9.02 21.22
CA GLU A 90 7.98 -9.94 20.08
C GLU A 90 6.57 -9.95 19.43
N PRO A 91 5.45 -9.89 20.19
CA PRO A 91 4.12 -9.78 19.58
C PRO A 91 3.96 -8.54 18.68
N PHE A 92 4.52 -7.41 19.10
CA PHE A 92 4.53 -6.19 18.29
C PHE A 92 5.40 -6.34 17.04
N LEU A 93 6.62 -6.87 17.18
CA LEU A 93 7.51 -7.14 16.06
C LEU A 93 6.88 -8.10 15.03
N HIS A 94 6.12 -9.08 15.50
CA HIS A 94 5.36 -9.99 14.63
C HIS A 94 4.31 -9.25 13.80
N LEU A 95 3.57 -8.30 14.38
CA LEU A 95 2.60 -7.47 13.65
C LEU A 95 3.29 -6.56 12.62
N VAL A 96 4.45 -5.98 12.97
CA VAL A 96 5.26 -5.17 12.04
C VAL A 96 5.69 -6.01 10.84
N ARG A 97 6.32 -7.17 11.06
CA ARG A 97 6.77 -8.07 9.96
C ARG A 97 5.62 -8.52 9.06
N ARG A 98 4.43 -8.76 9.63
CA ARG A 98 3.23 -9.13 8.84
C ARG A 98 2.70 -7.96 8.02
N THR A 99 2.78 -6.75 8.55
CA THR A 99 2.39 -5.53 7.83
C THR A 99 3.36 -5.25 6.68
N ASP A 100 4.66 -5.39 6.90
CA ASP A 100 5.68 -5.22 5.85
C ASP A 100 5.45 -6.22 4.69
N ARG A 101 5.21 -7.50 4.99
CA ARG A 101 4.86 -8.51 3.96
C ARG A 101 3.58 -8.18 3.19
N LEU A 102 2.59 -7.60 3.86
CA LEU A 102 1.35 -7.19 3.22
C LEU A 102 1.58 -6.00 2.30
N GLU A 103 2.35 -5.01 2.74
CA GLU A 103 2.75 -3.85 1.95
C GLU A 103 3.50 -4.27 0.68
N ASP A 104 4.48 -5.18 0.79
CA ASP A 104 5.21 -5.71 -0.36
C ASP A 104 4.29 -6.39 -1.38
N ARG A 105 3.34 -7.21 -0.91
CA ARG A 105 2.33 -7.82 -1.80
C ARG A 105 1.44 -6.79 -2.47
N VAL A 106 1.01 -5.76 -1.75
CA VAL A 106 0.20 -4.67 -2.31
C VAL A 106 1.01 -3.89 -3.37
N ARG A 107 2.27 -3.59 -3.09
CA ARG A 107 3.19 -2.91 -4.04
C ARG A 107 3.39 -3.75 -5.31
N GLN A 108 3.59 -5.06 -5.17
CA GLN A 108 3.69 -5.97 -6.33
C GLN A 108 2.40 -6.03 -7.15
N LEU A 109 1.24 -6.09 -6.49
CA LEU A 109 -0.07 -6.07 -7.16
C LEU A 109 -0.28 -4.75 -7.91
N ASP A 110 0.09 -3.62 -7.31
CA ASP A 110 -0.06 -2.30 -7.92
C ASP A 110 0.84 -2.13 -9.15
N ALA A 111 2.10 -2.56 -9.07
CA ALA A 111 3.03 -2.57 -10.19
C ALA A 111 2.53 -3.45 -11.34
N GLY A 112 1.98 -4.64 -11.01
CA GLY A 112 1.37 -5.53 -11.99
C GLY A 112 0.17 -4.87 -12.69
N LEU A 113 -0.75 -4.26 -11.94
CA LEU A 113 -1.94 -3.61 -12.50
C LEU A 113 -1.59 -2.42 -13.40
N THR A 114 -0.63 -1.59 -12.98
CA THR A 114 -0.15 -0.44 -13.76
C THR A 114 0.55 -0.88 -15.04
N GLY A 115 1.40 -1.92 -14.97
CA GLY A 115 2.07 -2.48 -16.15
C GLY A 115 1.09 -3.07 -17.18
N HIS A 116 0.00 -3.70 -16.73
CA HIS A 116 -1.05 -4.19 -17.63
C HIS A 116 -1.88 -3.05 -18.24
N ALA A 117 -2.06 -1.92 -17.55
CA ALA A 117 -2.73 -0.75 -18.09
C ALA A 117 -1.89 -0.10 -19.22
N GLN A 118 -0.57 0.00 -19.06
CA GLN A 118 0.33 0.51 -20.10
C GLN A 118 0.42 -0.43 -21.32
N GLN A 119 0.33 -1.75 -21.13
CA GLN A 119 0.27 -2.71 -22.24
C GLN A 119 -1.08 -2.72 -22.97
N ARG A 120 -2.14 -2.16 -22.37
CA ARG A 120 -3.47 -1.98 -22.98
C ARG A 120 -3.62 -0.68 -23.74
N GLU A 121 -2.64 0.23 -23.71
CA GLU A 121 -2.51 1.19 -24.82
C GLU A 121 -2.31 0.34 -26.07
N ALA A 122 -3.39 0.23 -26.84
CA ALA A 122 -3.49 -0.69 -27.96
C ALA A 122 -2.26 -0.56 -28.86
N PRO A 123 -1.79 -1.66 -29.49
CA PRO A 123 -0.91 -1.50 -30.63
C PRO A 123 -1.66 -0.57 -31.59
N ARG A 124 -1.15 0.65 -31.78
CA ARG A 124 -1.65 1.59 -32.79
C ARG A 124 -1.91 0.74 -34.01
N ASN A 125 -3.17 0.64 -34.41
CA ASN A 125 -3.54 -0.25 -35.51
C ASN A 125 -2.92 0.36 -36.77
N ALA A 126 -1.72 -0.11 -37.12
CA ALA A 126 -0.90 0.45 -38.17
C ALA A 126 -1.64 0.45 -39.52
N VAL A 127 -2.53 -0.53 -39.69
CA VAL A 127 -3.42 -0.61 -40.85
C VAL A 127 -4.47 0.50 -40.83
N ALA A 128 -5.06 0.81 -39.67
CA ALA A 128 -6.00 1.93 -39.55
C ALA A 128 -5.33 3.30 -39.79
N GLU A 129 -4.08 3.49 -39.33
CA GLU A 129 -3.29 4.70 -39.64
C GLU A 129 -2.98 4.79 -41.14
N GLN A 130 -2.59 3.69 -41.79
CA GLN A 130 -2.34 3.65 -43.24
C GLN A 130 -3.62 3.91 -44.07
N ILE A 131 -4.77 3.37 -43.64
CA ILE A 131 -6.06 3.63 -44.30
C ILE A 131 -6.44 5.11 -44.16
N ASN A 132 -6.19 5.74 -43.01
CA ASN A 132 -6.44 7.17 -42.84
C ASN A 132 -5.54 8.04 -43.71
N LEU A 133 -4.26 7.67 -43.86
CA LEU A 133 -3.32 8.33 -44.79
C LEU A 133 -3.77 8.21 -46.25
N LEU A 134 -4.21 7.03 -46.65
CA LEU A 134 -4.78 6.80 -47.99
C LEU A 134 -6.05 7.65 -48.20
N LYS A 135 -6.95 7.68 -47.21
CA LYS A 135 -8.17 8.50 -47.28
C LYS A 135 -7.88 9.99 -47.38
N THR A 136 -6.83 10.48 -46.70
CA THR A 136 -6.42 11.90 -46.82
C THR A 136 -5.75 12.19 -48.15
N ALA A 137 -4.95 11.28 -48.70
CA ALA A 137 -4.29 11.44 -50.00
C ALA A 137 -5.27 11.39 -51.19
N PHE A 138 -6.37 10.63 -51.07
CA PHE A 138 -7.36 10.44 -52.13
C PHE A 138 -8.66 11.26 -51.93
N SER A 139 -8.71 12.12 -50.92
CA SER A 139 -9.81 13.08 -50.73
C SER A 139 -9.57 14.32 -51.61
N PHE A 140 -10.03 14.27 -52.86
CA PHE A 140 -10.22 15.42 -53.74
C PHE A 140 -11.70 15.82 -53.78
#